data_AF-A0A9D1EEG7-F1
#
_entry.id   AF-A0A9D1EEG7-F1
#
_cell.length_a   1.000
_cell.length_b   1.000
_cell.length_c   1.000
_cell.angle_alpha   90.00
_cell.angle_beta   90.00
_cell.angle_gamma   90.00
#
_symmetry.space_group_name_H-M   'P 1'
#
loop_
_entity.id
_entity.type
_entity.pdbx_description
1 polymer ?
#
loop_
_entity_poly.entity_id
_entity_poly.type
_entity_poly.pdbx_seq_one_letter_code
_entity_poly.pdbx_strand_id
1 'polypeptide(L)'
;MNDYRINLFEIAYLTQEQVALFQSDFRIVADYFVQKREKGDYTPEPYDFKHIQETLQLLSVMSKDNRFEEAYKDDTKGGIHNMCDVLDRIELKGRREGRQEGRQEGRREGELKAKKEMALSLAGMGISVEKIAEAAKVSIEVVKQWITSDGNAAR
;
A
#
# COMPACT_ATOMS: atom_id res chain seq x y z
N MET A 1 -22.97 9.70 46.04
CA MET A 1 -22.35 10.49 44.96
C MET A 1 -21.08 9.75 44.58
N ASN A 2 -20.87 9.46 43.29
CA ASN A 2 -19.70 8.68 42.85
C ASN A 2 -18.54 9.62 42.52
N ASP A 3 -17.45 9.51 43.28
CA ASP A 3 -16.22 10.30 43.09
C ASP A 3 -15.31 9.65 42.04
N TYR A 4 -15.77 9.58 40.79
CA TYR A 4 -14.92 9.14 39.68
C TYR A 4 -13.97 10.27 39.27
N ARG A 5 -12.67 10.04 39.43
CA ARG A 5 -11.61 10.92 38.91
C ARG A 5 -11.14 10.40 37.55
N ILE A 6 -11.22 11.24 36.53
CA ILE A 6 -10.64 10.99 35.21
C ILE A 6 -9.28 11.68 35.17
N ASN A 7 -8.22 10.92 34.88
CA ASN A 7 -6.89 11.47 34.65
C ASN A 7 -6.66 11.55 33.14
N LEU A 8 -6.49 12.77 32.63
CA LEU A 8 -6.20 13.02 31.22
C LEU A 8 -4.68 13.13 31.04
N PHE A 9 -4.14 12.35 30.10
CA PHE A 9 -2.72 12.36 29.75
C PHE A 9 -2.54 12.59 28.26
N GLU A 10 -1.65 13.52 27.90
CA GLU A 10 -1.24 13.76 26.53
C GLU A 10 -0.04 12.87 26.19
N ILE A 11 -0.31 11.64 25.78
CA ILE A 11 0.72 10.61 25.58
C ILE A 11 1.78 11.03 24.55
N ALA A 12 1.37 11.67 23.46
CA ALA A 12 2.29 12.18 22.44
C ALA A 12 3.25 13.25 22.97
N TYR A 13 2.99 13.83 24.15
CA TYR A 13 3.80 14.88 24.77
C TYR A 13 4.70 14.45 25.92
N LEU A 14 4.75 13.15 26.19
CA LEU A 14 5.69 12.59 27.15
C LEU A 14 7.14 12.71 26.67
N THR A 15 8.09 12.78 27.60
CA THR A 15 9.51 12.66 27.31
C THR A 15 9.88 11.18 27.11
N GLN A 16 11.01 10.92 26.44
CA GLN A 16 11.54 9.55 26.29
C GLN A 16 11.77 8.85 27.64
N GLU A 17 12.21 9.61 28.65
CA GLU A 17 12.37 9.09 30.02
C GLU A 17 11.02 8.66 30.62
N GLN A 18 9.96 9.44 30.42
CA GLN A 18 8.61 9.09 30.89
C GLN A 18 8.05 7.87 30.15
N VAL A 19 8.29 7.77 28.84
CA VAL A 19 7.90 6.60 28.04
C VAL A 19 8.62 5.34 28.54
N ALA A 20 9.91 5.44 28.88
CA ALA A 20 10.70 4.33 29.39
C ALA A 20 10.19 3.78 30.74
N LEU A 21 9.39 4.54 31.51
CA LEU A 21 8.78 4.08 32.76
C LEU A 21 7.64 3.07 32.55
N PHE A 22 7.04 3.01 31.35
CA PHE A 22 5.98 2.04 31.07
C PHE A 22 6.54 0.62 30.97
N GLN A 23 5.99 -0.30 31.78
CA GLN A 23 6.43 -1.70 31.83
C GLN A 23 5.59 -2.63 30.93
N SER A 24 4.44 -2.16 30.45
CA SER A 24 3.57 -2.90 29.53
C SER A 24 3.85 -2.54 28.08
N ASP A 25 3.25 -3.30 27.16
CA ASP A 25 3.31 -3.05 25.71
C ASP A 25 2.73 -1.67 25.32
N PHE A 26 1.98 -1.02 26.21
CA PHE A 26 1.56 0.37 26.03
C PHE A 26 2.76 1.31 25.80
N ARG A 27 3.93 0.98 26.33
CA ARG A 27 5.18 1.69 26.03
C ARG A 27 5.41 1.84 24.52
N ILE A 28 5.11 0.81 23.74
CA ILE A 28 5.33 0.78 22.29
C ILE A 28 4.39 1.77 21.60
N VAL A 29 3.13 1.86 22.05
CA VAL A 29 2.15 2.83 21.56
C VAL A 29 2.56 4.25 21.93
N ALA A 30 2.97 4.48 23.19
CA ALA A 30 3.43 5.77 23.65
C ALA A 30 4.67 6.25 22.88
N ASP A 31 5.67 5.38 22.76
CA ASP A 31 6.90 5.62 21.99
C ASP A 31 6.59 5.97 20.53
N TYR A 32 5.71 5.21 19.87
CA TYR A 32 5.28 5.50 18.51
C TYR A 32 4.77 6.94 18.34
N PHE A 33 3.86 7.39 19.21
CA PHE A 33 3.28 8.74 19.09
C PHE A 33 4.27 9.85 19.44
N VAL A 34 5.12 9.64 20.45
CA VAL A 34 6.18 10.60 20.81
C VAL A 34 7.15 10.76 19.64
N GLN A 35 7.65 9.65 19.07
CA GLN A 35 8.56 9.69 17.93
C GLN A 35 7.92 10.29 16.69
N LYS A 36 6.69 9.89 16.34
CA LYS A 36 5.98 10.44 15.16
C LYS A 36 5.76 11.94 15.26
N ARG A 37 5.48 12.46 16.46
CA ARG A 37 5.38 13.90 16.69
C ARG A 37 6.73 14.61 16.58
N GLU A 38 7.78 14.08 17.21
CA GLU A 38 9.09 14.73 17.29
C GLU A 38 9.89 14.68 15.98
N LYS A 39 9.87 13.52 15.32
CA LYS A 39 10.74 13.20 14.18
C LYS A 39 9.97 13.12 12.87
N GLY A 40 8.64 13.06 12.91
CA GLY A 40 7.81 12.70 11.74
C GLY A 40 7.88 11.22 11.38
N ASP A 41 8.73 10.45 12.06
CA ASP A 41 8.93 9.03 11.79
C ASP A 41 9.07 8.18 13.06
N TYR A 42 9.05 6.87 12.89
CA TYR A 42 9.12 5.89 13.96
C TYR A 42 10.18 4.82 13.66
N THR A 43 11.10 4.63 14.58
CA THR A 43 12.05 3.53 14.54
C THR A 43 11.83 2.67 15.79
N PRO A 44 11.38 1.42 15.65
CA PRO A 44 11.10 0.57 16.80
C PRO A 44 12.39 0.14 17.51
N GLU A 45 12.32 0.12 18.83
CA GLU A 45 13.27 -0.63 19.64
C GLU A 45 12.88 -2.13 19.64
N PRO A 46 13.84 -3.06 19.81
CA PRO A 46 13.61 -4.50 19.72
C PRO A 46 12.96 -5.05 20.99
N TYR A 47 11.76 -4.55 21.31
CA TYR A 47 10.96 -5.01 22.44
C TYR A 47 9.99 -6.10 22.01
N ASP A 48 10.05 -7.23 22.71
CA ASP A 48 9.08 -8.30 22.53
C ASP A 48 7.72 -7.89 23.10
N PHE A 49 6.68 -8.16 22.32
CA PHE A 49 5.28 -8.01 22.73
C PHE A 49 4.88 -9.12 23.70
N LYS A 50 4.05 -8.77 24.68
CA LYS A 50 3.31 -9.72 25.53
C LYS A 50 1.86 -9.90 25.06
N HIS A 51 1.26 -8.82 24.57
CA HIS A 51 -0.14 -8.69 24.15
C HIS A 51 -0.18 -8.11 22.74
N ILE A 52 0.29 -8.90 21.77
CA ILE A 52 0.49 -8.47 20.36
C ILE A 52 -0.81 -7.90 19.79
N GLN A 53 -1.91 -8.65 19.90
CA GLN A 53 -3.17 -8.30 19.27
C GLN A 53 -3.72 -6.98 19.82
N GLU A 54 -3.79 -6.85 21.14
CA GLU A 54 -4.33 -5.67 21.83
C GLU A 54 -3.49 -4.43 21.53
N THR A 55 -2.18 -4.59 21.49
CA THR A 55 -1.24 -3.50 21.20
C THR A 55 -1.39 -3.00 19.76
N LEU A 56 -1.46 -3.92 18.78
CA LEU A 56 -1.63 -3.57 17.38
C LEU A 56 -3.02 -3.00 17.07
N GLN A 57 -4.07 -3.49 17.74
CA GLN A 57 -5.42 -2.92 17.64
C GLN A 57 -5.46 -1.49 18.18
N LEU A 58 -4.89 -1.25 19.37
CA LEU A 58 -4.82 0.09 19.94
C LEU A 58 -4.05 1.04 19.03
N LEU A 59 -2.88 0.61 18.55
CA LEU A 59 -2.07 1.39 17.63
C LEU A 59 -2.82 1.70 16.34
N SER A 60 -3.53 0.73 15.77
CA SER A 60 -4.32 0.89 14.56
C SER A 60 -5.42 1.95 14.73
N VAL A 61 -6.18 1.89 15.83
CA VAL A 61 -7.25 2.86 16.12
C VAL A 61 -6.69 4.26 16.34
N MET A 62 -5.63 4.39 17.15
CA MET A 62 -5.08 5.70 17.49
C MET A 62 -4.37 6.37 16.29
N SER A 63 -3.69 5.59 15.46
CA SER A 63 -2.98 6.09 14.26
C SER A 63 -3.89 6.22 13.04
N LYS A 64 -5.07 5.61 13.07
CA LYS A 64 -5.96 5.40 11.91
C LYS A 64 -5.28 4.64 10.77
N ASP A 65 -4.38 3.73 11.12
CA ASP A 65 -3.65 2.87 10.19
C ASP A 65 -4.02 1.40 10.42
N ASN A 66 -4.86 0.87 9.53
CA ASN A 66 -5.32 -0.53 9.56
C ASN A 66 -4.20 -1.54 9.28
N ARG A 67 -3.06 -1.11 8.71
CA ARG A 67 -1.96 -2.02 8.34
C ARG A 67 -1.39 -2.76 9.54
N PHE A 68 -1.41 -2.16 10.74
CA PHE A 68 -0.98 -2.82 11.98
C PHE A 68 -1.87 -4.02 12.34
N GLU A 69 -3.19 -3.88 12.22
CA GLU A 69 -4.12 -5.00 12.48
C GLU A 69 -4.06 -6.05 11.36
N GLU A 70 -3.88 -5.62 10.12
CA GLU A 70 -3.73 -6.54 8.98
C GLU A 70 -2.45 -7.37 9.06
N ALA A 71 -1.33 -6.78 9.52
CA ALA A 71 -0.07 -7.49 9.71
C ALA A 71 -0.19 -8.66 10.69
N TYR A 72 -1.04 -8.50 11.71
CA TYR A 72 -1.37 -9.57 12.66
C TYR A 72 -2.17 -10.72 12.03
N LYS A 73 -3.08 -10.39 11.11
CA LYS A 73 -3.93 -11.37 10.40
C LYS A 73 -3.20 -12.09 9.27
N ASP A 74 -2.03 -11.62 8.83
CA ASP A 74 -1.24 -12.26 7.78
C ASP A 74 -0.58 -13.56 8.30
N ASP A 75 -0.87 -14.68 7.65
CA ASP A 75 -0.40 -16.03 8.02
C ASP A 75 1.03 -16.31 7.51
N THR A 76 1.88 -15.28 7.50
CA THR A 76 3.29 -15.45 7.13
C THR A 76 4.01 -16.29 8.18
N LYS A 77 4.76 -17.31 7.71
CA LYS A 77 5.61 -18.17 8.54
C LYS A 77 6.55 -17.33 9.39
N GLY A 78 6.56 -17.53 10.71
CA GLY A 78 7.50 -16.88 11.63
C GLY A 78 6.89 -16.19 12.84
N GLY A 79 5.56 -16.05 12.93
CA GLY A 79 4.93 -15.35 14.06
C GLY A 79 5.27 -13.86 14.10
N ILE A 80 4.69 -13.13 15.06
CA ILE A 80 5.07 -11.76 15.39
C ILE A 80 5.63 -11.81 16.80
N HIS A 81 6.83 -11.27 17.00
CA HIS A 81 7.46 -11.19 18.32
C HIS A 81 7.62 -9.74 18.76
N ASN A 82 8.01 -8.85 17.84
CA ASN A 82 8.23 -7.44 18.13
C ASN A 82 7.75 -6.55 16.98
N MET A 83 7.91 -5.24 17.14
CA MET A 83 7.47 -4.26 16.15
C MET A 83 8.25 -4.31 14.83
N CYS A 84 9.51 -4.76 14.82
CA CYS A 84 10.24 -4.96 13.56
C CYS A 84 9.54 -6.01 12.69
N ASP A 85 9.12 -7.14 13.27
CA ASP A 85 8.39 -8.18 12.53
C ASP A 85 7.09 -7.65 11.91
N VAL A 86 6.41 -6.75 12.63
CA VAL A 86 5.18 -6.10 12.16
C VAL A 86 5.46 -5.22 10.96
N LEU A 87 6.48 -4.35 11.04
CA LEU A 87 6.85 -3.45 9.95
C LEU A 87 7.35 -4.23 8.73
N ASP A 88 8.14 -5.29 8.93
CA ASP A 88 8.61 -6.16 7.86
C ASP A 88 7.44 -6.82 7.12
N ARG A 89 6.42 -7.30 7.84
CA ARG A 89 5.20 -7.85 7.24
C ARG A 89 4.44 -6.81 6.41
N ILE A 90 4.28 -5.60 6.95
CA ILE A 90 3.64 -4.49 6.23
C ILE A 90 4.41 -4.18 4.94
N GLU A 91 5.74 -4.11 5.01
CA GLU A 91 6.58 -3.84 3.84
C GLU A 91 6.52 -4.97 2.81
N LEU A 92 6.63 -6.23 3.25
CA LEU A 92 6.56 -7.42 2.40
C LEU A 92 5.21 -7.51 1.67
N LYS A 93 4.12 -7.23 2.38
CA LYS A 93 2.78 -7.17 1.78
C LYS A 93 2.72 -6.08 0.71
N GLY A 94 3.18 -4.87 1.02
CA GLY A 94 3.21 -3.76 0.05
C GLY A 94 4.06 -4.08 -1.19
N ARG A 95 5.24 -4.70 -1.02
CA ARG A 95 6.08 -5.16 -2.14
C ARG A 95 5.38 -6.22 -3.00
N ARG A 96 4.65 -7.15 -2.38
CA ARG A 96 3.89 -8.19 -3.08
C ARG A 96 2.76 -7.59 -3.92
N GLU A 97 1.97 -6.69 -3.32
CA GLU A 97 0.87 -6.00 -3.97
C GLU A 97 1.38 -5.13 -5.14
N GLY A 98 2.38 -4.29 -4.91
CA GLY A 98 2.97 -3.46 -5.95
C GLY A 98 3.55 -4.26 -7.12
N ARG A 99 4.18 -5.43 -6.84
CA ARG A 99 4.65 -6.32 -7.91
C ARG A 99 3.50 -6.94 -8.71
N GLN A 100 2.41 -7.28 -8.05
CA GLN A 100 1.24 -7.86 -8.70
C GLN A 100 0.55 -6.82 -9.59
N GLU A 101 0.31 -5.61 -9.08
CA GLU A 101 -0.30 -4.50 -9.81
C GLU A 101 0.56 -4.12 -11.02
N GLY A 102 1.86 -3.89 -10.82
CA GLY A 102 2.76 -3.51 -11.92
C GLY A 102 2.87 -4.58 -13.01
N ARG A 103 2.74 -5.87 -12.67
CA ARG A 103 2.68 -6.94 -13.66
C ARG A 103 1.37 -6.93 -14.45
N GLN A 104 0.24 -6.68 -13.80
CA GLN A 104 -1.06 -6.63 -14.46
C GLN A 104 -1.15 -5.41 -15.39
N GLU A 105 -0.72 -4.25 -14.91
CA GLU A 105 -0.67 -3.03 -15.69
C GLU A 105 0.26 -3.18 -16.89
N GLY A 106 1.50 -3.63 -16.68
CA GLY A 106 2.47 -3.83 -17.76
C GLY A 106 2.01 -4.83 -18.82
N ARG A 107 1.27 -5.90 -18.43
CA ARG A 107 0.65 -6.81 -19.41
C ARG A 107 -0.42 -6.11 -20.23
N ARG A 108 -1.33 -5.38 -19.58
CA ARG A 108 -2.42 -4.67 -20.25
C ARG A 108 -1.88 -3.62 -21.23
N GLU A 109 -0.89 -2.85 -20.81
CA GLU A 109 -0.24 -1.84 -21.67
C GLU A 109 0.51 -2.50 -22.83
N GLY A 110 1.25 -3.58 -22.57
CA GLY A 110 1.96 -4.34 -23.60
C GLY A 110 1.00 -4.92 -24.65
N GLU A 111 -0.12 -5.53 -24.21
CA GLU A 111 -1.16 -6.03 -25.11
C GLU A 111 -1.80 -4.92 -25.94
N LEU A 112 -2.11 -3.77 -25.34
CA LEU A 112 -2.69 -2.63 -26.04
C LEU A 112 -1.72 -2.07 -27.08
N LYS A 113 -0.44 -1.92 -26.71
CA LYS A 113 0.61 -1.46 -27.62
C LYS A 113 0.79 -2.40 -28.80
N ALA A 114 0.87 -3.71 -28.55
CA ALA A 114 1.00 -4.72 -29.61
C ALA A 114 -0.22 -4.70 -30.55
N LYS A 115 -1.45 -4.57 -30.02
CA LYS A 115 -2.66 -4.43 -30.83
C LYS A 115 -2.65 -3.16 -31.68
N LYS A 116 -2.18 -2.03 -31.12
CA LYS A 116 -2.05 -0.76 -31.84
C LYS A 116 -1.05 -0.87 -32.99
N GLU A 117 0.14 -1.39 -32.74
CA GLU A 117 1.20 -1.56 -33.76
C GLU A 117 0.75 -2.50 -34.90
N MET A 118 0.06 -3.59 -34.55
CA MET A 118 -0.57 -4.49 -35.51
C MET A 118 -1.63 -3.76 -36.34
N ALA A 119 -2.52 -2.99 -35.70
CA ALA A 119 -3.58 -2.25 -36.38
C ALA A 119 -3.02 -1.23 -37.40
N LEU A 120 -1.97 -0.49 -37.01
CA LEU A 120 -1.29 0.46 -37.89
C LEU A 120 -0.64 -0.25 -39.08
N SER A 121 0.01 -1.39 -38.84
CA SER A 121 0.65 -2.19 -39.90
C SER A 121 -0.38 -2.72 -40.91
N LEU A 122 -1.50 -3.27 -40.43
CA LEU A 122 -2.58 -3.78 -41.29
C LEU A 122 -3.26 -2.66 -42.07
N ALA A 123 -3.46 -1.49 -41.46
CA ALA A 123 -3.99 -0.32 -42.15
C ALA A 123 -3.05 0.15 -43.28
N GLY A 124 -1.73 0.14 -43.03
CA GLY A 124 -0.71 0.43 -44.05
C GLY A 124 -0.71 -0.58 -45.21
N MET A 125 -1.17 -1.81 -44.98
CA MET A 125 -1.37 -2.83 -46.02
C MET A 125 -2.73 -2.72 -46.75
N GLY A 126 -3.55 -1.70 -46.42
CA GLY A 126 -4.85 -1.48 -47.04
C GLY A 126 -5.99 -2.35 -46.49
N ILE A 127 -5.80 -3.01 -45.34
CA ILE A 127 -6.88 -3.75 -44.67
C ILE A 127 -7.89 -2.75 -44.07
N SER A 128 -9.18 -3.04 -44.21
CA SER A 128 -10.23 -2.15 -43.71
C SER A 128 -10.29 -2.10 -42.19
N VAL A 129 -10.72 -0.96 -41.65
CA VAL A 129 -10.81 -0.71 -40.20
C VAL A 129 -11.71 -1.72 -39.50
N GLU A 130 -12.78 -2.16 -40.16
CA GLU A 130 -13.73 -3.14 -39.63
C GLU A 130 -13.06 -4.50 -39.38
N LYS A 131 -12.27 -4.97 -40.36
CA LYS A 131 -11.52 -6.24 -40.25
C LYS A 131 -10.40 -6.13 -39.21
N ILE A 132 -9.76 -4.97 -39.10
CA ILE A 132 -8.73 -4.73 -38.07
C ILE A 132 -9.35 -4.74 -36.68
N ALA A 133 -10.49 -4.08 -36.49
CA ALA A 133 -11.22 -4.05 -35.23
C ALA A 133 -11.64 -5.47 -34.79
N GLU A 134 -12.14 -6.27 -35.74
CA GLU A 134 -12.46 -7.69 -35.53
C GLU A 134 -11.21 -8.49 -35.10
N ALA A 135 -10.11 -8.39 -35.85
CA ALA A 135 -8.88 -9.14 -35.55
C ALA A 135 -8.23 -8.73 -34.20
N ALA A 136 -8.21 -7.43 -33.89
CA ALA A 136 -7.67 -6.90 -32.64
C ALA A 136 -8.63 -7.06 -31.44
N LYS A 137 -9.89 -7.45 -31.70
CA LYS A 137 -10.97 -7.56 -30.71
C LYS A 137 -11.15 -6.26 -29.92
N VAL A 138 -11.23 -5.14 -30.64
CA VAL A 138 -11.50 -3.80 -30.09
C VAL A 138 -12.58 -3.13 -30.93
N SER A 139 -13.11 -2.00 -30.47
CA SER A 139 -14.12 -1.27 -31.24
C SER A 139 -13.51 -0.58 -32.46
N ILE A 140 -14.35 -0.33 -33.47
CA ILE A 140 -13.94 0.40 -34.68
C ILE A 140 -13.45 1.80 -34.31
N GLU A 141 -14.06 2.46 -33.33
CA GLU A 141 -13.69 3.79 -32.83
C GLU A 141 -12.26 3.78 -32.28
N VAL A 142 -11.88 2.75 -31.53
CA VAL A 142 -10.53 2.60 -30.99
C VAL A 142 -9.50 2.47 -32.11
N VAL A 143 -9.79 1.67 -33.13
CA VAL A 143 -8.89 1.53 -34.30
C VAL A 143 -8.79 2.86 -35.08
N LYS A 144 -9.92 3.56 -35.28
CA LYS A 144 -9.93 4.90 -35.91
C LYS A 144 -9.07 5.89 -35.12
N GLN A 145 -9.18 5.90 -33.80
CA GLN A 145 -8.35 6.75 -32.93
C GLN A 145 -6.87 6.44 -33.08
N TRP A 146 -6.48 5.15 -33.10
CA TRP A 146 -5.09 4.75 -33.29
C TRP A 146 -4.51 5.22 -34.62
N ILE A 147 -5.25 5.04 -35.72
CA ILE A 147 -4.81 5.42 -37.07
C ILE A 147 -4.75 6.95 -37.24
N THR A 148 -5.75 7.67 -36.73
CA THR A 148 -5.82 9.14 -36.84
C THR A 148 -4.78 9.86 -35.99
N SER A 149 -4.41 9.28 -34.84
CA SER A 149 -3.41 9.85 -33.93
C SER A 149 -1.99 9.75 -34.49
N ASP A 150 -1.69 8.73 -35.31
CA ASP A 150 -0.38 8.57 -35.96
C ASP A 150 -0.22 9.50 -37.18
N GLY A 151 -1.31 9.78 -37.91
CA GLY A 151 -1.31 10.68 -39.07
C GLY A 151 -1.03 12.16 -38.75
N ASN A 152 -1.19 12.58 -37.48
CA ASN A 152 -0.85 13.93 -37.01
C ASN A 152 0.58 14.05 -36.47
N ALA A 153 1.30 12.95 -36.25
CA ALA A 153 2.70 12.98 -35.81
C ALA A 153 3.70 13.11 -36.97
N ALA A 154 3.24 13.03 -38.22
CA ALA A 154 4.05 13.05 -39.44
C ALA A 154 3.85 14.30 -40.32
N ARG A 155 3.31 15.40 -39.77
CA ARG A 155 3.13 16.69 -40.48
C ARG A 155 3.90 17.82 -39.81
#